data_AF-A0A4Y4XNZ8-F1
#
_entry.id   AF-A0A4Y4XNZ8-F1
#
_cell.length_a   1.000
_cell.length_b   1.000
_cell.length_c   1.000
_cell.angle_alpha   90.00
_cell.angle_beta   90.00
_cell.angle_gamma   90.00
#
_symmetry.space_group_name_H-M   'P 1'
#
loop_
_entity.id
_entity.type
_entity.pdbx_description
1 polymer ?
#
loop_
_entity_poly.entity_id
_entity_poly.type
_entity_poly.pdbx_seq_one_letter_code
_entity_poly.pdbx_strand_id
1 'polypeptide(L)'
;KGFYHCFGCGASGDSIKFVMAFEKLSFVEALEKLAHRFNIALEYDKGAYYDHKEDYHLLEMVSSLYQEELFNAPFFLNYLQKRGLSLESIKAFKLGLCTNRIDYGIENKGLNKDKLIELGVLGKSDKKDKTYLRFLDRIMFPIYS
;
A
#
# COMPACT_ATOMS: atom_id res chain seq x y z
N LYS A 1 5.60 -5.04 -34.42
CA LYS A 1 6.37 -5.46 -33.23
C LYS A 1 6.98 -4.21 -32.62
N GLY A 2 6.63 -3.84 -31.39
CA GLY A 2 7.01 -2.57 -30.75
C GLY A 2 8.11 -2.73 -29.68
N PHE A 3 9.18 -3.47 -29.98
CA PHE A 3 10.29 -3.71 -29.04
C PHE A 3 11.63 -3.83 -29.78
N TYR A 4 12.73 -3.59 -29.07
CA TYR A 4 14.11 -3.79 -29.51
C TYR A 4 14.80 -4.89 -28.69
N HIS A 5 15.80 -5.52 -29.29
CA HIS A 5 16.66 -6.49 -28.63
C HIS A 5 18.08 -6.39 -29.22
N CYS A 6 19.09 -6.24 -28.37
CA CYS A 6 20.49 -6.24 -28.73
C CYS A 6 21.06 -7.65 -28.62
N PHE A 7 21.45 -8.25 -29.74
CA PHE A 7 22.00 -9.61 -29.77
C PHE A 7 23.45 -9.72 -29.26
N GLY A 8 24.12 -8.58 -29.04
CA GLY A 8 25.48 -8.57 -28.47
C GLY A 8 25.48 -8.54 -26.94
N CYS A 9 24.73 -7.62 -26.34
CA CYS A 9 24.71 -7.44 -24.88
C CYS A 9 23.42 -7.90 -24.19
N GLY A 10 22.42 -8.38 -24.93
CA GLY A 10 21.14 -8.86 -24.39
C GLY A 10 20.16 -7.74 -23.96
N ALA A 11 20.51 -6.47 -24.15
CA ALA A 11 19.63 -5.36 -23.80
C ALA A 11 18.32 -5.41 -24.61
N SER A 12 17.18 -5.24 -23.96
CA SER A 12 15.87 -5.27 -24.61
C SER A 12 14.85 -4.36 -23.94
N GLY A 13 13.83 -3.96 -24.69
CA GLY A 13 12.81 -3.03 -24.22
C GLY A 13 11.89 -2.53 -25.33
N ASP A 14 11.02 -1.59 -24.98
CA ASP A 14 10.20 -0.85 -25.94
C ASP A 14 10.96 0.36 -26.53
N SER A 15 10.28 1.13 -27.37
CA SER A 15 10.83 2.33 -28.01
C SER A 15 11.23 3.43 -27.03
N ILE A 16 10.55 3.56 -25.89
CA ILE A 16 10.87 4.59 -24.89
C ILE A 16 12.16 4.17 -24.16
N LYS A 17 12.24 2.91 -23.74
CA LYS A 17 13.42 2.35 -23.08
C LYS A 17 14.67 2.37 -23.97
N PHE A 18 14.49 2.29 -25.30
CA PHE A 18 15.59 2.49 -26.25
C PHE A 18 16.13 3.93 -26.19
N VAL A 19 15.26 4.94 -26.25
CA VAL A 19 15.65 6.35 -26.19
C VAL A 19 16.32 6.69 -24.87
N MET A 20 15.77 6.20 -23.76
CA MET A 20 16.36 6.34 -22.44
C MET A 20 17.80 5.80 -22.39
N ALA A 21 18.02 4.58 -22.89
CA ALA A 21 19.34 3.94 -22.85
C ALA A 21 20.34 4.57 -23.83
N PHE A 22 19.87 4.95 -25.02
CA PHE A 22 20.72 5.53 -26.07
C PHE A 22 21.19 6.95 -25.71
N GLU A 23 20.31 7.75 -25.10
CA GLU A 23 20.59 9.15 -24.81
C GLU A 23 20.84 9.44 -23.32
N LYS A 24 20.82 8.41 -22.47
CA LYS A 24 20.97 8.50 -21.01
C LYS A 24 19.95 9.44 -20.36
N LEU A 25 18.70 9.33 -20.81
CA LEU A 25 17.57 10.11 -20.28
C LEU A 25 16.79 9.31 -19.25
N SER A 26 16.24 9.99 -18.26
CA SER A 26 15.17 9.47 -17.41
C SER A 26 13.91 9.22 -18.24
N PHE A 27 12.93 8.52 -17.65
CA PHE A 27 11.67 8.20 -18.32
C PHE A 27 10.90 9.48 -18.73
N VAL A 28 10.85 10.48 -17.85
CA VAL A 28 10.15 11.75 -18.10
C VAL A 28 10.83 12.53 -19.22
N GLU A 29 12.16 12.65 -19.19
CA GLU A 29 12.92 13.34 -20.23
C GLU A 29 12.80 12.62 -21.60
N ALA A 30 12.77 11.29 -21.61
CA ALA A 30 12.55 10.52 -22.84
C ALA A 30 11.14 10.72 -23.40
N LEU A 31 10.12 10.79 -22.53
CA LEU A 31 8.74 11.11 -22.93
C LEU A 31 8.62 12.53 -23.47
N GLU A 32 9.20 13.53 -22.79
CA GLU A 32 9.26 14.93 -23.23
C GLU A 32 9.83 15.07 -24.62
N LYS A 33 10.98 14.41 -24.86
CA LYS A 33 11.66 14.46 -26.13
C LYS A 33 10.84 13.82 -27.25
N LEU A 34 10.24 12.67 -26.98
CA LEU A 34 9.38 11.99 -27.94
C LEU A 34 8.13 12.82 -28.24
N ALA A 35 7.50 13.37 -27.21
CA ALA A 35 6.31 14.20 -27.36
C ALA A 35 6.60 15.48 -28.15
N HIS A 36 7.70 16.17 -27.86
CA HIS A 36 8.16 17.31 -28.65
C HIS A 36 8.44 16.92 -30.11
N ARG A 37 9.07 15.77 -30.35
CA ARG A 37 9.38 15.28 -31.71
C ARG A 37 8.13 14.98 -32.53
N PHE A 38 7.08 14.46 -31.90
CA PHE A 38 5.82 14.09 -32.56
C PHE A 38 4.71 15.13 -32.39
N ASN A 39 5.04 16.30 -31.82
CA ASN A 39 4.10 17.38 -31.53
C ASN A 39 2.87 16.92 -30.71
N ILE A 40 3.12 16.04 -29.75
CA ILE A 40 2.14 15.54 -28.79
C ILE A 40 2.21 16.46 -27.56
N ALA A 41 1.08 17.04 -27.16
CA ALA A 41 1.00 17.77 -25.90
C ALA A 41 1.07 16.78 -24.74
N LEU A 42 2.07 16.93 -23.87
CA LEU A 42 2.09 16.21 -22.60
C LEU A 42 1.31 17.03 -21.58
N GLU A 43 0.22 16.44 -21.10
CA GLU A 43 -0.38 16.87 -19.85
C GLU A 43 0.36 16.16 -18.73
N TYR A 44 1.21 16.92 -18.04
CA TYR A 44 1.63 16.51 -16.72
C TYR A 44 0.40 16.64 -15.87
N ASP A 45 -0.12 15.51 -15.40
CA ASP A 45 -0.87 15.59 -14.17
C ASP A 45 0.09 16.25 -13.18
N LYS A 46 -0.26 17.45 -12.74
CA LYS A 46 0.25 17.93 -11.46
C LYS A 46 -0.43 17.01 -10.47
N GLY A 47 -0.01 15.73 -10.44
CA GLY A 47 -0.27 14.85 -9.35
C GLY A 47 0.19 15.68 -8.18
N ALA A 48 -0.78 16.22 -7.44
CA ALA A 48 -0.50 16.85 -6.18
C ALA A 48 0.46 15.87 -5.54
N TYR A 49 1.64 16.34 -5.12
CA TYR A 49 2.47 15.56 -4.23
C TYR A 49 1.53 15.18 -3.09
N TYR A 50 0.94 13.99 -3.19
CA TYR A 50 -0.12 13.58 -2.31
C TYR A 50 0.67 13.15 -1.11
N ASP A 51 0.73 14.04 -0.13
CA ASP A 51 1.49 13.79 1.08
C ASP A 51 0.78 12.66 1.82
N HIS A 52 1.13 11.44 1.46
CA HIS A 52 0.62 10.21 2.08
C HIS A 52 1.04 10.12 3.55
N LYS A 53 1.74 11.11 4.10
CA LYS A 53 2.07 11.17 5.52
C LYS A 53 0.84 11.05 6.40
N GLU A 54 -0.30 11.64 6.02
CA GLU A 54 -1.54 11.46 6.77
C GLU A 54 -2.09 10.03 6.64
N ASP A 55 -2.07 9.46 5.43
CA ASP A 55 -2.49 8.09 5.15
C ASP A 55 -1.66 7.08 5.95
N TYR A 56 -0.33 7.22 5.92
CA TYR A 56 0.62 6.40 6.65
C TYR A 56 0.43 6.54 8.15
N HIS A 57 0.22 7.77 8.64
CA HIS A 57 -0.04 7.98 10.06
C HIS A 57 -1.33 7.27 10.49
N LEU A 58 -2.38 7.36 9.69
CA LEU A 58 -3.66 6.71 9.95
C LEU A 58 -3.54 5.18 9.93
N LEU A 59 -2.85 4.61 8.94
CA LEU A 59 -2.56 3.17 8.88
C LEU A 59 -1.71 2.68 10.06
N GLU A 60 -0.74 3.48 10.50
CA GLU A 60 0.09 3.16 11.67
C GLU A 60 -0.73 3.14 12.97
N MET A 61 -1.68 4.07 13.13
CA MET A 61 -2.61 4.05 14.26
C MET A 61 -3.51 2.80 14.26
N VAL A 62 -4.00 2.40 13.09
CA VAL A 62 -4.78 1.16 12.93
C VAL A 62 -3.94 -0.08 13.18
N SER A 63 -2.71 -0.12 12.67
CA SER A 63 -1.76 -1.22 12.91
C SER A 63 -1.49 -1.38 14.41
N SER A 64 -1.37 -0.29 15.13
CA SER A 64 -1.20 -0.31 16.59
C SER A 64 -2.42 -0.89 17.31
N LEU A 65 -3.65 -0.57 16.86
CA LEU A 65 -4.88 -1.17 17.40
C LEU A 65 -4.91 -2.68 17.16
N TYR A 66 -4.56 -3.13 15.95
CA TYR A 66 -4.49 -4.56 15.64
C TYR A 66 -3.45 -5.28 16.49
N GLN A 67 -2.28 -4.66 16.69
CA GLN A 67 -1.22 -5.26 17.48
C GLN A 67 -1.66 -5.41 18.95
N GLU A 68 -2.24 -4.36 19.54
CA GLU A 68 -2.79 -4.41 20.90
C GLU A 68 -3.84 -5.53 21.05
N GLU A 69 -4.76 -5.65 20.10
CA GLU A 69 -5.79 -6.69 20.12
C GLU A 69 -5.18 -8.11 20.06
N LEU A 70 -4.11 -8.32 19.29
CA LEU A 70 -3.42 -9.61 19.25
C LEU A 70 -2.77 -9.97 20.60
N PHE A 71 -2.13 -9.00 21.27
CA PHE A 71 -1.51 -9.23 22.58
C PHE A 71 -2.55 -9.49 23.68
N ASN A 72 -3.78 -8.99 23.51
CA ASN A 72 -4.91 -9.27 24.38
C ASN A 72 -5.64 -10.59 24.07
N ALA A 73 -5.19 -11.34 23.05
CA ALA A 73 -5.80 -12.58 22.61
C ALA A 73 -4.82 -13.77 22.69
N PRO A 74 -4.62 -14.37 23.89
CA PRO A 74 -3.64 -15.44 24.12
C PRO A 74 -3.78 -16.64 23.19
N PHE A 75 -5.00 -16.95 22.76
CA PHE A 75 -5.26 -18.03 21.81
C PHE A 75 -4.53 -17.82 20.47
N PHE A 76 -4.64 -16.62 19.88
CA PHE A 76 -4.01 -16.29 18.60
C PHE A 76 -2.50 -16.12 18.74
N LEU A 77 -2.03 -15.55 19.85
CA LEU A 77 -0.61 -15.45 20.14
C LEU A 77 0.04 -16.85 20.22
N ASN A 78 -0.57 -17.78 20.96
CA ASN A 78 -0.11 -19.17 21.04
C ASN A 78 -0.16 -19.87 19.69
N TYR A 79 -1.18 -19.60 18.88
CA TYR A 79 -1.27 -20.13 17.51
C TYR A 79 -0.08 -19.69 16.65
N LEU A 80 0.28 -18.40 16.67
CA LEU A 80 1.43 -17.88 15.92
C LEU A 80 2.76 -18.48 16.41
N GLN A 81 2.93 -18.59 17.72
CA GLN A 81 4.13 -19.21 18.30
C GLN A 81 4.27 -20.68 17.93
N LYS A 82 3.16 -21.44 17.93
CA LYS A 82 3.15 -22.83 17.44
C LYS A 82 3.49 -22.96 15.95
N ARG A 83 3.31 -21.89 15.17
CA ARG A 83 3.73 -21.81 13.76
C ARG A 83 5.17 -21.32 13.58
N GLY A 84 5.93 -21.17 14.66
CA GLY A 84 7.35 -20.82 14.64
C GLY A 84 7.64 -19.31 14.64
N LEU A 85 6.64 -18.46 14.87
CA LEU A 85 6.86 -17.02 15.00
C LEU A 85 7.22 -16.66 16.43
N SER A 86 8.43 -16.14 16.63
CA SER A 86 8.87 -15.67 17.95
C SER A 86 8.11 -14.42 18.38
N LEU A 87 8.05 -14.17 19.69
CA LEU A 87 7.40 -12.96 20.21
C LEU A 87 8.09 -11.68 19.72
N GLU A 88 9.41 -11.73 19.57
CA GLU A 88 10.24 -10.66 19.03
C GLU A 88 9.85 -10.37 17.58
N SER A 89 9.66 -11.41 16.77
CA SER A 89 9.22 -11.27 15.38
C SER A 89 7.81 -10.68 15.29
N ILE A 90 6.88 -11.18 16.10
CA ILE A 90 5.50 -10.66 16.18
C ILE A 90 5.50 -9.16 16.51
N LYS A 91 6.36 -8.73 17.46
CA LYS A 91 6.51 -7.31 17.83
C LYS A 91 7.15 -6.49 16.71
N ALA A 92 8.28 -6.97 16.18
CA ALA A 92 9.09 -6.26 15.20
C ALA A 92 8.32 -5.98 13.90
N PHE A 93 7.56 -6.97 13.42
CA PHE A 93 6.73 -6.84 12.21
C PHE A 93 5.32 -6.31 12.48
N LYS A 94 5.02 -5.91 13.73
CA LYS A 94 3.73 -5.39 14.17
C LYS A 94 2.53 -6.26 13.75
N LEU A 95 2.68 -7.58 13.86
CA LEU A 95 1.57 -8.49 13.63
C LEU A 95 0.42 -8.13 14.56
N GLY A 96 -0.80 -8.24 14.05
CA GLY A 96 -2.00 -7.85 14.77
C GLY A 96 -3.15 -8.79 14.54
N LEU A 97 -4.29 -8.47 15.14
CA LEU A 97 -5.54 -9.21 15.04
C LEU A 97 -6.67 -8.21 14.81
N CYS A 98 -7.51 -8.48 13.82
CA CYS A 98 -8.71 -7.69 13.58
C CYS A 98 -9.93 -8.41 14.14
N THR A 99 -10.51 -7.87 15.20
CA THR A 99 -11.80 -8.32 15.78
C THR A 99 -12.80 -7.17 15.75
N ASN A 100 -14.04 -7.43 16.18
CA ASN A 100 -15.07 -6.39 16.36
C ASN A 100 -14.66 -5.26 17.33
N ARG A 101 -13.64 -5.46 18.18
CA ARG A 101 -13.13 -4.41 19.09
C ARG A 101 -12.42 -3.28 18.35
N ILE A 102 -11.99 -3.51 17.11
CA ILE A 102 -11.30 -2.50 16.33
C ILE A 102 -12.21 -1.32 15.99
N ASP A 103 -13.50 -1.55 15.74
CA ASP A 103 -14.48 -0.46 15.53
C ASP A 103 -14.53 0.47 16.75
N TYR A 104 -14.52 -0.09 17.96
CA TYR A 104 -14.46 0.70 19.19
C TYR A 104 -13.16 1.49 19.32
N GLY A 105 -12.02 0.90 18.95
CA GLY A 105 -10.72 1.58 18.94
C GLY A 105 -10.65 2.74 17.93
N ILE A 106 -11.25 2.55 16.75
CA ILE A 106 -11.40 3.58 15.71
C ILE A 106 -12.24 4.74 16.22
N GLU A 107 -13.38 4.45 16.86
CA GLU A 107 -14.29 5.45 17.42
C GLU A 107 -13.67 6.23 18.58
N ASN A 108 -13.09 5.53 19.55
CA ASN A 108 -12.45 6.15 20.72
C ASN A 108 -11.29 7.08 20.34
N LYS A 109 -10.52 6.71 19.32
CA LYS A 109 -9.41 7.54 18.82
C LYS A 109 -9.87 8.62 17.83
N GLY A 110 -11.16 8.68 17.49
CA GLY A 110 -11.71 9.66 16.55
C GLY A 110 -11.12 9.54 15.14
N LEU A 111 -10.78 8.33 14.70
CA LEU A 111 -10.15 8.13 13.40
C LEU A 111 -11.15 8.40 12.26
N ASN A 112 -10.68 9.05 11.20
CA ASN A 112 -11.51 9.43 10.06
C ASN A 112 -12.01 8.19 9.30
N LYS A 113 -13.29 7.84 9.46
CA LYS A 113 -13.89 6.65 8.83
C LYS A 113 -13.93 6.72 7.31
N ASP A 114 -14.17 7.89 6.72
CA ASP A 114 -14.18 8.05 5.26
C ASP A 114 -12.80 7.75 4.67
N LYS A 115 -11.75 8.25 5.33
CA LYS A 115 -10.38 7.95 4.93
C LYS A 115 -10.02 6.48 5.14
N LEU A 116 -10.49 5.86 6.22
CA LEU A 116 -10.31 4.41 6.43
C LEU A 116 -11.05 3.54 5.40
N ILE A 117 -12.16 4.01 4.83
CA ILE A 117 -12.81 3.35 3.69
C ILE A 117 -11.93 3.46 2.45
N GLU A 118 -11.41 4.66 2.15
CA GLU A 118 -10.51 4.91 1.01
C GLU A 118 -9.23 4.04 1.09
N LEU A 119 -8.63 3.96 2.28
CA LEU A 119 -7.45 3.14 2.56
C LEU A 119 -7.76 1.63 2.67
N GLY A 120 -9.02 1.23 2.54
CA GLY A 120 -9.43 -0.18 2.51
C GLY A 120 -9.45 -0.87 3.87
N VAL A 121 -9.24 -0.17 4.99
CA VAL A 121 -9.41 -0.72 6.35
C VAL A 121 -10.88 -1.05 6.61
N LEU A 122 -11.77 -0.14 6.21
CA LEU A 122 -13.21 -0.30 6.28
C LEU A 122 -13.81 -0.58 4.89
N GLY A 123 -14.95 -1.26 4.90
CA GLY A 123 -15.86 -1.37 3.76
C GLY A 123 -17.15 -0.64 4.04
N LYS A 124 -17.87 -0.27 2.98
CA LYS A 124 -19.19 0.36 3.05
C LYS A 124 -20.27 -0.65 2.65
N SER A 125 -21.36 -0.73 3.42
CA SER A 125 -22.49 -1.60 3.12
C SER A 125 -23.55 -0.85 2.29
N ASP A 126 -23.98 -1.45 1.19
CA ASP A 126 -24.97 -0.86 0.27
C ASP A 126 -26.34 -0.58 0.92
N LYS A 127 -26.68 -1.28 2.01
CA LYS A 127 -28.05 -1.29 2.53
C LYS A 127 -28.34 -0.28 3.64
N LYS A 128 -27.33 0.27 4.33
CA LYS A 128 -27.56 1.05 5.57
C LYS A 128 -26.57 2.17 5.87
N ASP A 129 -25.76 2.60 4.90
CA ASP A 129 -24.66 3.56 5.15
C ASP A 129 -23.74 3.14 6.32
N LYS A 130 -23.72 1.82 6.61
CA LYS A 130 -22.96 1.22 7.70
C LYS A 130 -21.60 0.79 7.18
N THR A 131 -20.57 1.08 7.94
CA THR A 131 -19.23 0.54 7.72
C THR A 131 -19.10 -0.87 8.30
N TYR A 132 -18.16 -1.64 7.78
CA TYR A 132 -17.74 -2.91 8.35
C TYR A 132 -16.21 -3.06 8.25
N LEU A 133 -15.63 -3.84 9.15
CA LEU A 133 -14.21 -4.16 9.13
C LEU A 133 -13.91 -5.12 7.96
N ARG A 134 -13.06 -4.71 7.02
CA ARG A 134 -12.73 -5.53 5.84
C ARG A 134 -12.01 -6.83 6.20
N PHE A 135 -11.26 -6.80 7.30
CA PHE A 135 -10.38 -7.89 7.73
C PHE A 135 -10.87 -8.60 8.99
N LEU A 136 -12.17 -8.56 9.29
CA LEU A 136 -12.74 -9.19 10.49
C LEU A 136 -12.28 -10.65 10.64
N ASP A 137 -11.87 -11.02 11.85
CA ASP A 137 -11.38 -12.33 12.28
C ASP A 137 -10.11 -12.81 11.56
N ARG A 138 -9.22 -11.87 11.19
CA ARG A 138 -7.93 -12.18 10.56
C ARG A 138 -6.74 -11.70 11.38
N ILE A 139 -5.67 -12.47 11.30
CA ILE A 139 -4.33 -12.03 11.71
C ILE A 139 -3.80 -11.07 10.65
N MET A 140 -3.35 -9.91 11.10
CA MET A 140 -2.89 -8.81 10.27
C MET A 140 -1.38 -8.80 10.16
N PHE A 141 -0.89 -8.66 8.93
CA PHE A 141 0.52 -8.50 8.61
C PHE A 141 0.67 -7.16 7.89
N PRO A 142 1.16 -6.12 8.56
CA PRO A 142 1.40 -4.82 7.94
C PRO A 142 2.40 -4.94 6.78
N ILE A 143 2.14 -4.22 5.70
CA ILE A 143 3.03 -4.10 4.55
C ILE A 143 3.61 -2.69 4.57
N TYR A 144 4.94 -2.60 4.66
CA TYR A 144 5.69 -1.35 4.59
C TYR A 144 6.30 -1.21 3.18
N SER A 145 6.29 0.00 2.64
CA SER A 145 6.94 0.37 1.37
C SER A 145 8.37 0.87 1.58
#